data_AF-A0A6A3CE30-F1
#
_entry.id   AF-A0A6A3CE30-F1
#
_cell.length_a   1.000
_cell.length_b   1.000
_cell.length_c   1.000
_cell.angle_alpha   90.00
_cell.angle_beta   90.00
_cell.angle_gamma   90.00
#
_symmetry.space_group_name_H-M   'P 1'
#
loop_
_entity.id
_entity.type
_entity.pdbx_description
1 polymer ?
#
loop_
_entity_poly.entity_id
_entity_poly.type
_entity_poly.pdbx_seq_one_letter_code
_entity_poly.pdbx_strand_id
1 'polypeptide(L)'
;MEQLKTIGRELAMGSQGGFYQSKEFLDLVKSIGEARSKAEEDRIVLGEIETLKRRVSEPDIPKRKMKEYILRLVYVEMLGHDASFGYIHAVKMTHDDSLLVKRTGYLAVTLFLNEDHDLIILIVIPSRRI
;
A
#
# COMPACT_ATOMS: atom_id res chain seq x y z
N MET A 1 -14.29 -30.43 -23.99
CA MET A 1 -14.45 -29.16 -24.75
C MET A 1 -14.96 -28.01 -23.88
N GLU A 2 -15.93 -28.22 -22.98
CA GLU A 2 -16.41 -27.18 -22.05
C GLU A 2 -15.38 -26.77 -20.97
N GLN A 3 -14.65 -27.73 -20.38
CA GLN A 3 -13.62 -27.41 -19.37
C GLN A 3 -12.46 -26.56 -19.91
N LEU A 4 -12.13 -26.69 -21.20
CA LEU A 4 -11.09 -25.88 -21.85
C LEU A 4 -11.54 -24.42 -22.03
N LYS A 5 -12.84 -24.18 -22.20
CA LYS A 5 -13.41 -22.82 -22.27
C LYS A 5 -13.43 -22.15 -20.89
N THR A 6 -13.69 -22.91 -19.83
CA THR A 6 -13.65 -22.39 -18.45
C THR A 6 -12.22 -22.00 -18.05
N ILE A 7 -11.23 -22.82 -18.37
CA ILE A 7 -9.81 -22.51 -18.14
C ILE A 7 -9.38 -21.30 -18.99
N GLY A 8 -9.82 -21.22 -20.25
CA GLY A 8 -9.57 -20.04 -21.09
C GLY A 8 -10.16 -18.74 -20.53
N ARG A 9 -11.31 -18.82 -19.85
CA ARG A 9 -11.95 -17.68 -19.18
C ARG A 9 -11.24 -17.28 -17.89
N GLU A 10 -10.73 -18.25 -17.13
CA GLU A 10 -9.88 -17.98 -15.95
C GLU A 10 -8.53 -17.36 -16.35
N LEU A 11 -7.91 -17.83 -17.44
CA LEU A 11 -6.68 -17.25 -17.98
C LEU A 11 -6.89 -15.84 -18.56
N ALA A 12 -8.05 -15.55 -19.15
CA ALA A 12 -8.41 -14.19 -19.57
C ALA A 12 -8.60 -13.23 -18.37
N MET A 13 -9.07 -13.75 -17.23
CA MET A 13 -9.13 -13.01 -15.96
C MET A 13 -7.76 -12.89 -15.25
N GLY A 14 -6.76 -13.67 -15.69
CA GLY A 14 -5.37 -13.58 -15.25
C GLY A 14 -4.60 -12.35 -15.76
N SER A 15 -5.24 -11.49 -16.56
CA SER A 15 -4.61 -10.26 -17.09
C SER A 15 -4.92 -8.98 -16.29
N GLN A 16 -5.55 -9.07 -15.11
CA GLN A 16 -5.51 -7.97 -14.13
C GLN A 16 -4.15 -7.89 -13.40
N GLY A 17 -3.06 -8.16 -14.13
CA GLY A 17 -1.67 -7.87 -13.76
C GLY A 17 -1.25 -6.45 -14.13
N GLY A 18 -2.18 -5.60 -14.56
CA GLY A 18 -1.93 -4.17 -14.60
C GLY A 18 -1.85 -3.65 -13.18
N PHE A 19 -0.72 -3.05 -12.81
CA PHE A 19 -0.70 -2.07 -11.74
C PHE A 19 -1.83 -1.08 -12.01
N TYR A 20 -3.00 -1.25 -11.37
CA TYR A 20 -3.99 -0.18 -11.28
C TYR A 20 -3.39 0.86 -10.35
N GLN A 21 -2.33 1.55 -10.81
CA GLN A 21 -1.86 2.75 -10.16
C GLN A 21 -3.01 3.74 -10.27
N SER A 22 -3.56 4.10 -9.13
CA SER A 22 -4.61 5.11 -9.07
C SER A 22 -4.06 6.38 -9.69
N LYS A 23 -4.87 7.02 -10.55
CA LYS A 23 -4.50 8.28 -11.21
C LYS A 23 -3.98 9.30 -10.20
N GLU A 24 -4.60 9.34 -9.02
CA GLU A 24 -4.18 10.19 -7.92
C GLU A 24 -2.77 9.88 -7.39
N PHE A 25 -2.31 8.62 -7.38
CA PHE A 25 -0.93 8.29 -7.02
C PHE A 25 0.07 8.79 -8.06
N LEU A 26 -0.24 8.60 -9.35
CA LEU A 26 0.58 9.12 -10.44
C LEU A 26 0.65 10.65 -10.42
N ASP A 27 -0.49 11.31 -10.16
CA ASP A 27 -0.57 12.75 -10.05
C ASP A 27 0.26 13.26 -8.84
N LEU A 28 0.27 12.53 -7.72
CA LEU A 28 1.11 12.82 -6.55
C LEU A 28 2.60 12.72 -6.89
N VAL A 29 3.03 11.59 -7.48
CA VAL A 29 4.43 11.37 -7.87
C VAL A 29 4.89 12.43 -8.88
N LYS A 30 4.01 12.79 -9.82
CA LYS A 30 4.30 13.86 -10.79
C LYS A 30 4.41 15.23 -10.10
N SER A 31 3.50 15.56 -9.20
CA SER A 31 3.53 16.83 -8.46
C SER A 31 4.79 16.98 -7.61
N ILE A 32 5.24 15.88 -6.98
CA ILE A 32 6.49 15.83 -6.24
C ILE A 32 7.70 15.93 -7.18
N GLY A 33 7.69 15.23 -8.32
CA GLY A 33 8.76 15.28 -9.31
C GLY A 33 8.90 16.62 -10.04
N GLU A 34 7.83 17.40 -10.15
CA GLU A 34 7.82 18.76 -10.74
C GLU A 34 8.14 19.86 -9.71
N ALA A 35 8.27 19.52 -8.42
CA ALA A 35 8.61 20.47 -7.37
C ALA A 35 10.00 21.08 -7.60
N ARG A 36 10.10 22.41 -7.48
CA ARG A 36 11.34 23.15 -7.77
C ARG A 36 12.24 23.35 -6.55
N SER A 37 11.73 23.02 -5.36
CA SER A 37 12.45 23.17 -4.10
C SER A 37 12.02 22.11 -3.09
N LYS A 38 12.91 21.76 -2.15
CA LYS A 38 12.59 20.82 -1.08
C LYS A 38 11.42 21.31 -0.20
N ALA A 39 11.32 22.62 0.02
CA ALA A 39 10.20 23.20 0.76
C ALA A 39 8.84 23.04 0.04
N GLU A 40 8.83 23.08 -1.30
CA GLU A 40 7.63 22.84 -2.10
C GLU A 40 7.22 21.36 -2.07
N GLU A 41 8.20 20.47 -2.20
CA GLU A 41 8.01 19.02 -2.03
C GLU A 41 7.43 18.69 -0.65
N ASP A 42 8.06 19.20 0.41
CA ASP A 42 7.62 18.97 1.80
C ASP A 42 6.19 19.46 2.01
N ARG A 43 5.81 20.60 1.43
CA ARG A 43 4.44 21.13 1.51
C ARG A 43 3.42 20.20 0.86
N ILE A 44 3.75 19.64 -0.32
CA ILE A 44 2.87 18.70 -1.04
C ILE A 44 2.73 17.41 -0.23
N VAL A 45 3.83 16.87 0.27
CA VAL A 45 3.85 15.63 1.05
C VAL A 45 3.06 15.77 2.36
N LEU A 46 3.25 16.87 3.10
CA LEU A 46 2.50 17.14 4.33
C LEU A 46 0.98 17.22 4.07
N GLY A 47 0.56 17.85 2.97
CA GLY A 47 -0.85 17.88 2.58
C GLY A 47 -1.43 16.51 2.24
N GLU A 48 -0.62 15.65 1.59
CA GLU A 48 -1.02 14.27 1.33
C GLU A 48 -1.10 13.44 2.63
N ILE A 49 -0.16 13.61 3.56
CA ILE A 49 -0.20 12.94 4.87
C ILE A 49 -1.49 13.27 5.62
N GLU A 50 -1.88 14.54 5.70
CA GLU A 50 -3.13 14.94 6.35
C GLU A 50 -4.35 14.34 5.66
N THR A 51 -4.32 14.29 4.33
CA THR A 51 -5.40 13.68 3.53
C THR A 51 -5.49 12.18 3.80
N LEU A 52 -4.36 11.48 3.80
CA LEU A 52 -4.29 10.04 4.09
C LEU A 52 -4.72 9.72 5.52
N LYS A 53 -4.34 10.54 6.52
CA LYS A 53 -4.80 10.38 7.90
C LYS A 53 -6.32 10.40 7.99
N ARG A 54 -6.99 11.35 7.32
CA ARG A 54 -8.45 11.40 7.25
C ARG A 54 -9.02 10.18 6.54
N ARG A 55 -8.50 9.85 5.36
CA ARG A 55 -8.99 8.73 4.53
C ARG A 55 -8.86 7.38 5.22
N VAL A 56 -7.74 7.14 5.90
CA VAL A 56 -7.47 5.87 6.60
C VAL A 56 -8.31 5.74 7.88
N SER A 57 -8.76 6.87 8.45
CA SER A 57 -9.67 6.87 9.61
C SER A 57 -11.14 6.58 9.27
N GLU A 58 -11.52 6.65 7.98
CA GLU A 58 -12.89 6.36 7.56
C GLU A 58 -13.22 4.87 7.77
N PRO A 59 -14.38 4.53 8.39
CA PRO A 59 -14.83 3.14 8.45
C PRO A 59 -15.25 2.66 7.05
N ASP A 60 -15.00 1.39 6.74
CA ASP A 60 -15.39 0.71 5.49
C ASP A 60 -14.68 1.18 4.20
N ILE A 61 -13.36 1.38 4.27
CA ILE A 61 -12.55 1.66 3.09
C ILE A 61 -12.48 0.42 2.19
N PRO A 62 -12.83 0.52 0.89
CA PRO A 62 -12.67 -0.58 -0.04
C PRO A 62 -11.23 -1.08 -0.07
N LYS A 63 -11.02 -2.41 -0.03
CA LYS A 63 -9.68 -3.05 -0.06
C LYS A 63 -8.79 -2.54 -1.20
N ARG A 64 -9.38 -2.14 -2.33
CA ARG A 64 -8.64 -1.53 -3.45
C ARG A 64 -8.01 -0.19 -3.07
N LYS A 65 -8.78 0.71 -2.43
CA LYS A 65 -8.30 2.02 -1.99
C LYS A 65 -7.31 1.90 -0.83
N MET A 66 -7.53 0.96 0.08
CA MET A 66 -6.58 0.72 1.18
C MET A 66 -5.19 0.35 0.65
N LYS A 67 -5.10 -0.51 -0.37
CA LYS A 67 -3.82 -0.81 -1.05
C LYS A 67 -3.13 0.43 -1.61
N GLU A 68 -3.90 1.33 -2.24
CA GLU A 68 -3.38 2.58 -2.79
C GLU A 68 -2.86 3.51 -1.68
N TYR A 69 -3.60 3.64 -0.58
CA TYR A 69 -3.18 4.46 0.56
C TYR A 69 -1.90 3.94 1.20
N ILE A 70 -1.79 2.64 1.40
CA ILE A 70 -0.55 2.03 1.90
C ILE A 70 0.62 2.28 0.96
N LEU A 71 0.43 2.17 -0.36
CA LEU A 71 1.50 2.44 -1.32
C LEU A 71 1.95 3.92 -1.29
N ARG A 72 1.02 4.86 -1.13
CA ARG A 72 1.34 6.28 -0.95
C ARG A 72 2.11 6.53 0.34
N LEU A 73 1.74 5.87 1.42
CA LEU A 73 2.44 5.98 2.70
C LEU A 73 3.87 5.45 2.59
N VAL A 74 4.10 4.35 1.86
CA VAL A 74 5.44 3.85 1.57
C VAL A 74 6.26 4.91 0.83
N TYR A 75 5.65 5.58 -0.16
CA TYR A 75 6.33 6.62 -0.91
C TYR A 75 6.69 7.83 -0.05
N VAL A 76 5.78 8.25 0.84
CA VAL A 76 6.02 9.34 1.81
C VAL A 76 7.16 9.00 2.77
N GLU A 77 7.21 7.77 3.27
CA GLU A 77 8.28 7.29 4.16
C GLU A 77 9.63 7.26 3.42
N MET A 78 9.66 6.84 2.15
CA MET A 78 10.86 6.87 1.31
C MET A 78 11.41 8.29 1.09
N LEU A 79 10.56 9.32 1.17
CA LEU A 79 10.96 10.73 1.11
C LEU A 79 11.46 11.27 2.47
N GLY A 80 11.37 10.48 3.54
CA GLY A 80 11.86 10.80 4.88
C GLY A 80 10.82 11.41 5.83
N HIS A 81 9.53 11.27 5.53
CA HIS A 81 8.45 11.77 6.40
C HIS A 81 7.79 10.64 7.19
N ASP A 82 7.40 10.94 8.44
CA ASP A 82 6.75 9.97 9.34
C ASP A 82 5.36 9.54 8.84
N ALA A 83 5.24 8.25 8.48
CA ALA A 83 3.99 7.60 8.09
C ALA A 83 3.52 6.52 9.10
N SER A 84 3.96 6.58 10.35
CA SER A 84 3.71 5.58 11.40
C SER A 84 2.24 5.19 11.61
N PHE A 85 1.29 6.11 11.38
CA PHE A 85 -0.15 5.84 11.44
C PHE A 85 -0.63 4.77 10.44
N GLY A 86 0.13 4.56 9.37
CA GLY A 86 -0.11 3.55 8.35
C GLY A 86 0.28 2.12 8.74
N TYR A 87 1.18 1.96 9.71
CA TYR A 87 1.83 0.67 9.97
C TYR A 87 0.84 -0.39 10.45
N ILE A 88 -0.07 -0.02 11.36
CA ILE A 88 -1.12 -0.92 11.84
C ILE A 88 -2.00 -1.40 10.67
N HIS A 89 -2.29 -0.52 9.70
CA HIS A 89 -3.11 -0.85 8.54
C HIS A 89 -2.37 -1.79 7.58
N ALA A 90 -1.06 -1.59 7.40
CA ALA A 90 -0.21 -2.49 6.61
C ALA A 90 -0.15 -3.90 7.24
N VAL A 91 -0.02 -4.00 8.57
CA VAL A 91 -0.05 -5.29 9.29
C VAL A 91 -1.44 -5.94 9.21
N LYS A 92 -2.52 -5.17 9.31
CA LYS A 92 -3.88 -5.72 9.11
C LYS A 92 -4.03 -6.33 7.71
N MET A 93 -3.43 -5.74 6.69
CA MET A 93 -3.48 -6.24 5.32
C MET A 93 -2.75 -7.57 5.11
N THR A 94 -1.72 -7.90 5.90
CA THR A 94 -1.02 -9.20 5.79
C THR A 94 -1.91 -10.38 6.22
N HIS A 95 -2.93 -10.09 7.02
CA HIS A 95 -3.88 -11.07 7.55
C HIS A 95 -5.18 -11.17 6.71
N ASP A 96 -5.35 -10.35 5.67
CA ASP A 96 -6.56 -10.33 4.82
C ASP A 96 -6.66 -11.57 3.93
N ASP A 97 -7.84 -12.17 3.72
CA ASP A 97 -8.01 -13.38 2.90
C ASP A 97 -7.57 -13.23 1.43
N SER A 98 -7.51 -12.01 0.89
CA SER A 98 -7.09 -11.77 -0.48
C SER A 98 -5.57 -11.82 -0.66
N LEU A 99 -5.08 -12.77 -1.47
CA LEU A 99 -3.65 -12.92 -1.77
C LEU A 99 -3.00 -11.63 -2.30
N LEU A 100 -3.72 -10.85 -3.10
CA LEU A 100 -3.21 -9.57 -3.62
C LEU A 100 -3.02 -8.53 -2.51
N VAL A 101 -3.94 -8.48 -1.55
CA VAL A 101 -3.86 -7.59 -0.39
C VAL A 101 -2.73 -8.04 0.54
N LYS A 102 -2.60 -9.35 0.78
CA LYS A 102 -1.48 -9.92 1.54
C LYS A 102 -0.13 -9.53 0.93
N ARG A 103 0.05 -9.71 -0.38
CA ARG A 103 1.31 -9.35 -1.07
C ARG A 103 1.67 -7.88 -0.91
N THR A 104 0.72 -6.97 -1.08
CA THR A 104 0.94 -5.54 -0.85
C THR A 104 1.23 -5.24 0.61
N GLY A 105 0.53 -5.90 1.55
CA GLY A 105 0.77 -5.77 2.99
C GLY A 105 2.18 -6.22 3.37
N TYR A 106 2.62 -7.40 2.91
CA TYR A 106 3.96 -7.91 3.17
C TYR A 106 5.03 -7.00 2.58
N LEU A 107 4.85 -6.53 1.34
CA LEU A 107 5.76 -5.58 0.72
C LEU A 107 5.85 -4.27 1.52
N ALA A 108 4.71 -3.71 1.93
CA ALA A 108 4.66 -2.49 2.71
C ALA A 108 5.33 -2.67 4.07
N VAL A 109 5.02 -3.75 4.78
CA VAL A 109 5.63 -4.13 6.07
C VAL A 109 7.15 -4.28 5.94
N THR A 110 7.65 -4.93 4.88
CA THR A 110 9.09 -5.05 4.62
C THR A 110 9.77 -3.71 4.29
N LEU A 111 9.06 -2.79 3.64
CA LEU A 111 9.59 -1.46 3.31
C LEU A 111 9.48 -0.45 4.47
N PHE A 112 8.49 -0.61 5.35
CA PHE A 112 8.26 0.26 6.50
C PHE A 112 9.06 -0.16 7.73
N LEU A 113 9.23 -1.46 7.96
CA LEU A 113 9.86 -1.97 9.17
C LEU A 113 11.32 -2.26 8.89
N ASN A 114 12.15 -1.23 9.02
CA ASN A 114 13.57 -1.41 9.26
C ASN A 114 13.78 -2.28 10.51
N GLU A 115 14.89 -3.03 10.54
CA GLU A 115 15.26 -4.04 11.53
C GLU A 115 15.21 -3.58 13.01
N ASP A 116 15.10 -2.27 13.26
CA ASP A 116 15.08 -1.64 14.59
C ASP A 116 13.68 -1.25 15.12
N HIS A 117 12.59 -1.53 14.40
CA HIS A 117 11.24 -1.22 14.90
C HIS A 117 10.66 -2.36 15.73
N ASP A 118 10.25 -2.06 16.97
CA ASP A 118 9.60 -2.98 17.94
C ASP A 118 8.38 -3.77 17.39
N LEU A 119 7.85 -3.37 16.23
CA LEU A 119 6.75 -4.03 15.54
C LEU A 119 7.18 -5.26 14.71
N ILE A 120 8.48 -5.52 14.51
CA ILE A 120 9.01 -6.74 13.88
C ILE A 120 8.52 -8.00 14.59
N ILE A 121 8.31 -7.92 15.90
CA ILE A 121 7.83 -9.06 16.70
C ILE A 121 6.41 -9.49 16.29
N LEU A 122 5.57 -8.57 15.78
CA LEU A 122 4.21 -8.91 15.30
C LEU A 122 4.21 -9.68 13.97
N ILE A 123 5.27 -9.58 13.15
CA ILE A 123 5.40 -10.37 11.92
C ILE A 123 5.92 -11.78 12.23
N VAL A 124 6.79 -11.91 13.22
CA VAL A 124 7.46 -13.18 13.55
C VAL A 124 6.54 -14.14 14.31
N ILE A 125 5.60 -13.63 15.10
CA ILE A 125 4.70 -14.46 15.93
C ILE A 125 3.67 -15.28 15.10
N PRO A 126 3.03 -14.77 14.03
CA PRO A 126 2.14 -15.57 13.18
C PRO A 126 2.87 -16.68 12.42
N SER A 127 4.13 -16.46 12.02
CA SER A 127 4.89 -17.41 11.19
C SER A 127 5.45 -18.63 11.95
N ARG A 128 5.39 -18.65 13.29
CA ARG A 128 5.81 -19.81 14.11
C ARG A 128 4.67 -20.71 14.59
N ARG A 129 3.44 -20.46 14.15
CA ARG A 129 2.28 -21.33 14.41
C ARG A 129 1.67 -21.87 13.11
N ILE A 130 2.52 -22.45 12.27
CA ILE A 130 2.14 -23.37 11.19
C ILE A 130 3.05 -24.59 11.29
#